data_AF-A0A1G4YK00-F1
#
_entry.id   AF-A0A1G4YK00-F1
#
_cell.length_a   1.000
_cell.length_b   1.000
_cell.length_c   1.000
_cell.angle_alpha   90.00
_cell.angle_beta   90.00
_cell.angle_gamma   90.00
#
_symmetry.space_group_name_H-M   'P 1'
#
loop_
_entity.id
_entity.type
_entity.pdbx_description
1 polymer ?
#
loop_
_entity_poly.entity_id
_entity_poly.type
_entity_poly.pdbx_seq_one_letter_code
_entity_poly.pdbx_strand_id
1 'polypeptide(L)'
;MNMMSVGILRLISRFAFAVILGGFATFVQAECAGCLCPGNPCKLCPLPPQKNAPPVADEPNICLKIRERVTPVSKHTEPNQHYESVNKSITECVRNGGDVIMNSRRNEEFPSKHYCKPYIAEGKANADGAHLAPKK
;
A
#
# COMPACT_ATOMS: atom_id res chain seq x y z
N MET A 1 1.23 -31.15 47.18
CA MET A 1 1.02 -30.48 45.87
C MET A 1 0.32 -31.48 44.96
N ASN A 2 -0.96 -31.26 44.65
CA ASN A 2 -1.79 -32.24 43.94
C ASN A 2 -1.54 -32.15 42.42
N MET A 3 -1.35 -33.32 41.80
CA MET A 3 -1.03 -33.49 40.38
C MET A 3 -2.05 -32.82 39.42
N MET A 4 -3.31 -32.68 39.84
CA MET A 4 -4.36 -31.92 39.13
C MET A 4 -4.08 -30.41 39.04
N SER A 5 -3.45 -29.82 40.06
CA SER A 5 -3.19 -28.38 40.14
C SER A 5 -2.11 -27.92 39.16
N VAL A 6 -1.18 -28.82 38.80
CA VAL A 6 -0.10 -28.56 37.84
C VAL A 6 -0.64 -28.59 36.40
N GLY A 7 -1.62 -29.45 36.11
CA GLY A 7 -2.26 -29.54 34.79
C GLY A 7 -3.09 -28.29 34.45
N ILE A 8 -3.85 -27.78 35.42
CA ILE A 8 -4.65 -26.57 35.27
C ILE A 8 -3.77 -25.33 35.07
N LEU A 9 -2.66 -25.22 35.83
CA LEU A 9 -1.71 -24.11 35.69
C LEU A 9 -1.04 -24.09 34.30
N ARG A 10 -0.75 -25.26 33.73
CA ARG A 10 -0.20 -25.38 32.37
C ARG A 10 -1.20 -24.99 31.28
N LEU A 11 -2.49 -25.30 31.46
CA LEU A 11 -3.55 -24.91 30.51
C LEU A 11 -3.76 -23.39 30.50
N ILE A 12 -3.81 -22.76 31.68
CA ILE A 12 -3.95 -21.31 31.81
C ILE A 12 -2.74 -20.57 31.21
N SER A 13 -1.53 -21.07 31.43
CA SER A 13 -0.31 -20.52 30.84
C SER A 13 -0.31 -20.56 29.31
N ARG A 14 -0.79 -21.66 28.71
CA ARG A 14 -0.91 -21.79 27.24
C ARG A 14 -2.00 -20.89 26.67
N PHE A 15 -3.12 -20.73 27.35
CA PHE A 15 -4.19 -19.85 26.93
C PHE A 15 -3.80 -18.37 26.99
N ALA A 16 -3.11 -17.97 28.07
CA ALA A 16 -2.61 -16.61 28.22
C ALA A 16 -1.62 -16.24 27.11
N PHE A 17 -0.71 -17.15 26.74
CA PHE A 17 0.22 -16.93 25.64
C PHE A 17 -0.50 -16.80 24.28
N ALA A 18 -1.51 -17.63 24.01
CA ALA A 18 -2.27 -17.57 22.77
C ALA A 18 -3.06 -16.25 22.60
N VAL A 19 -3.63 -15.73 23.70
CA VAL A 19 -4.35 -14.45 23.69
C VAL A 19 -3.39 -13.27 23.48
N ILE A 20 -2.19 -13.30 24.06
CA ILE A 20 -1.18 -12.25 23.87
C ILE A 20 -0.66 -12.24 22.42
N LEU A 21 -0.50 -13.40 21.78
CA LEU A 21 -0.04 -13.50 20.39
C LEU A 21 -1.13 -13.13 19.36
N GLY A 22 -2.42 -13.29 19.67
CA GLY A 22 -3.52 -12.96 18.77
C GLY A 22 -3.83 -11.46 18.66
N GLY A 23 -3.45 -10.65 19.67
CA GLY A 23 -3.83 -9.23 19.74
C GLY A 23 -3.07 -8.28 18.81
N PHE A 24 -1.93 -8.70 18.24
CA PHE A 24 -1.08 -7.79 17.44
C PHE A 24 -1.35 -7.84 15.93
N ALA A 25 -2.16 -8.78 15.45
CA ALA A 25 -2.35 -8.98 14.01
C ALA A 25 -3.35 -8.00 13.35
N THR A 26 -4.10 -7.21 14.12
CA THR A 26 -5.17 -6.35 13.58
C THR A 26 -4.74 -4.92 13.24
N PHE A 27 -3.49 -4.52 13.48
CA PHE A 27 -3.06 -3.12 13.31
C PHE A 27 -2.67 -2.75 11.88
N VAL A 28 -2.25 -3.71 11.04
CA VAL A 28 -1.66 -3.41 9.71
C VAL A 28 -2.72 -3.08 8.64
N GLN A 29 -3.94 -3.61 8.76
CA GLN A 29 -4.98 -3.45 7.71
C GLN A 29 -5.67 -2.08 7.73
N ALA A 30 -5.86 -1.48 8.91
CA ALA A 30 -6.56 -0.19 9.03
C ALA A 30 -5.69 1.02 8.61
N GLU A 31 -4.36 0.88 8.59
CA GLU A 31 -3.45 2.00 8.33
C GLU A 31 -3.54 2.49 6.88
N CYS A 32 -3.82 1.62 5.92
CA CYS A 32 -3.78 2.01 4.52
C CYS A 32 -5.01 2.76 4.02
N ALA A 33 -5.99 3.09 4.89
CA ALA A 33 -7.18 3.86 4.50
C ALA A 33 -6.84 5.29 4.02
N GLY A 34 -5.69 5.86 4.39
CA GLY A 34 -5.27 7.17 3.90
C GLY A 34 -3.93 7.70 4.44
N CYS A 35 -3.10 6.87 5.07
CA CYS A 35 -1.81 7.32 5.61
C CYS A 35 -0.68 7.27 4.57
N LEU A 36 0.23 8.23 4.67
CA LEU A 36 1.60 8.11 4.17
C LEU A 36 2.44 7.55 5.33
N CYS A 37 2.29 6.25 5.57
CA CYS A 37 2.94 5.58 6.69
C CYS A 37 4.43 5.32 6.38
N PRO A 38 5.35 5.55 7.34
CA PRO A 38 6.75 5.20 7.18
C PRO A 38 6.94 3.73 6.77
N GLY A 39 7.92 3.48 5.91
CA GLY A 39 8.16 2.18 5.27
C GLY A 39 7.22 1.86 4.10
N ASN A 40 6.27 2.74 3.78
CA ASN A 40 5.30 2.57 2.69
C ASN A 40 4.61 1.17 2.67
N PRO A 41 3.99 0.73 3.77
CA PRO A 41 3.33 -0.58 3.84
C PRO A 41 2.16 -0.70 2.84
N CYS A 42 1.60 0.43 2.43
CA CYS A 42 0.49 0.52 1.49
C CYS A 42 0.92 0.45 0.01
N LYS A 43 2.22 0.27 -0.25
CA LYS A 43 2.81 0.20 -1.59
C LYS A 43 2.34 1.34 -2.51
N LEU A 44 2.29 2.55 -1.94
CA LEU A 44 1.96 3.77 -2.66
C LEU A 44 3.01 4.03 -3.72
N CYS A 45 2.59 4.43 -4.91
CA CYS A 45 3.52 4.86 -5.96
C CYS A 45 3.41 6.38 -6.20
N PRO A 46 4.56 7.08 -6.30
CA PRO A 46 4.60 8.51 -6.51
C PRO A 46 4.08 8.89 -7.89
N LEU A 47 3.28 9.95 -7.95
CA LEU A 47 2.79 10.53 -9.20
C LEU A 47 3.39 11.93 -9.40
N PRO A 48 3.96 12.22 -10.58
CA PRO A 48 4.12 11.33 -11.73
C PRO A 48 5.36 10.41 -11.59
N PRO A 49 5.49 9.36 -12.43
CA PRO A 49 6.69 8.54 -12.47
C PRO A 49 7.96 9.37 -12.67
N GLN A 50 9.03 9.03 -11.94
CA GLN A 50 10.32 9.70 -12.09
C GLN A 50 11.21 8.90 -13.05
N LYS A 51 11.92 9.59 -13.95
CA LYS A 51 12.75 8.95 -14.99
C LYS A 51 13.85 8.04 -14.44
N ASN A 52 14.37 8.36 -13.26
CA ASN A 52 15.45 7.62 -12.62
C ASN A 52 15.00 6.96 -11.31
N ALA A 53 13.69 6.66 -11.17
CA ALA A 53 13.21 5.94 -10.00
C ALA A 53 13.82 4.53 -9.98
N PRO A 54 14.38 4.08 -8.84
CA PRO A 54 14.82 2.70 -8.73
C PRO A 54 13.62 1.75 -8.89
N PRO A 55 13.82 0.57 -9.51
CA PRO A 55 12.77 -0.44 -9.57
C PRO A 55 12.40 -0.87 -8.14
N VAL A 56 11.11 -0.86 -7.83
CA VAL A 56 10.59 -1.33 -6.54
C VAL A 56 10.21 -2.80 -6.70
N ALA A 57 10.75 -3.66 -5.83
CA ALA A 57 10.36 -5.06 -5.78
C ALA A 57 8.88 -5.18 -5.38
N ASP A 58 8.16 -6.10 -6.02
CA ASP A 58 6.73 -6.35 -5.77
C ASP A 58 5.83 -5.10 -5.91
N GLU A 59 6.18 -4.23 -6.86
CA GLU A 59 5.39 -3.04 -7.21
C GLU A 59 3.98 -3.45 -7.68
N PRO A 60 2.92 -2.81 -7.16
CA PRO A 60 1.54 -3.13 -7.55
C PRO A 60 1.31 -2.94 -9.05
N ASN A 61 0.48 -3.80 -9.64
CA ASN A 61 0.19 -3.78 -11.09
C ASN A 61 -0.29 -2.41 -11.60
N ILE A 62 -1.05 -1.67 -10.78
CA ILE A 62 -1.52 -0.32 -11.11
C ILE A 62 -0.33 0.63 -11.32
N CYS A 63 0.67 0.58 -10.44
CA CYS A 63 1.86 1.41 -10.52
C CYS A 63 2.71 1.08 -11.75
N LEU A 64 2.85 -0.22 -12.08
CA LEU A 64 3.49 -0.67 -13.32
C LEU A 64 2.78 -0.10 -14.56
N LYS A 65 1.45 -0.20 -14.63
CA LYS A 65 0.66 0.35 -15.75
C LYS A 65 0.80 1.87 -15.88
N ILE A 66 0.88 2.60 -14.77
CA ILE A 66 1.11 4.05 -14.80
C ILE A 66 2.50 4.34 -15.37
N ARG A 67 3.54 3.61 -14.94
CA ARG A 67 4.90 3.76 -15.47
C ARG A 67 5.00 3.46 -16.97
N GLU A 68 4.23 2.49 -17.48
CA GLU A 68 4.18 2.14 -18.90
C GLU A 68 3.43 3.18 -19.76
N ARG A 69 2.39 3.81 -19.21
CA ARG A 69 1.46 4.67 -19.99
C ARG A 69 1.75 6.16 -19.84
N VAL A 70 2.47 6.56 -18.80
CA VAL A 70 2.74 7.97 -18.49
C VAL A 70 4.20 8.29 -18.72
N THR A 71 4.43 9.40 -19.42
CA THR A 71 5.77 9.95 -19.62
C THR A 71 6.41 10.30 -18.28
N PRO A 72 7.55 9.67 -17.92
CA PRO A 72 8.21 9.97 -16.67
C PRO A 72 8.84 11.36 -16.69
N VAL A 73 8.85 12.04 -15.54
CA VAL A 73 9.40 13.39 -15.39
C VAL A 73 10.77 13.36 -14.72
N SER A 74 11.48 14.48 -14.81
CA SER A 74 12.72 14.76 -14.12
C SER A 74 12.70 16.18 -13.55
N LYS A 75 13.75 16.56 -12.80
CA LYS A 75 13.91 17.94 -12.29
C LYS A 75 13.93 19.02 -13.39
N HIS A 76 14.25 18.64 -14.63
CA HIS A 76 14.37 19.57 -15.77
C HIS A 76 13.19 19.48 -16.75
N THR A 77 12.14 18.73 -16.41
CA THR A 77 10.95 18.64 -17.27
C THR A 77 10.24 19.99 -17.30
N GLU A 78 9.86 20.43 -18.50
CA GLU A 78 9.12 21.67 -18.71
C GLU A 78 7.82 21.67 -17.86
N PRO A 79 7.44 22.80 -17.23
CA PRO A 79 6.25 22.85 -16.38
C PRO A 79 4.98 22.29 -17.03
N ASN A 80 4.71 22.62 -18.30
CA ASN A 80 3.51 22.12 -18.99
C ASN A 80 3.51 20.59 -19.10
N GLN A 81 4.63 20.01 -19.53
CA GLN A 81 4.81 18.56 -19.61
C GLN A 81 4.74 17.89 -18.23
N HIS A 82 5.22 18.56 -17.19
CA HIS A 82 5.11 18.07 -15.82
C HIS A 82 3.64 17.97 -15.38
N TYR A 83 2.86 19.03 -15.59
CA TYR A 83 1.43 19.02 -15.23
C TYR A 83 0.63 18.02 -16.05
N GLU A 84 0.93 17.88 -17.34
CA GLU A 84 0.30 16.87 -18.19
C GLU A 84 0.58 15.45 -17.67
N SER A 85 1.84 15.16 -17.33
CA SER A 85 2.24 13.87 -16.76
C SER A 85 1.56 13.60 -15.40
N VAL A 86 1.46 14.61 -14.53
CA VAL A 86 0.72 14.52 -13.26
C VAL A 86 -0.74 14.16 -13.51
N ASN A 87 -1.43 14.91 -14.37
CA ASN A 87 -2.85 14.70 -14.64
C ASN A 87 -3.10 13.33 -15.24
N LYS A 88 -2.28 12.93 -16.23
CA LYS A 88 -2.37 11.61 -16.85
C LYS A 88 -2.12 10.49 -15.83
N SER A 89 -1.17 10.67 -14.92
CA SER A 89 -0.92 9.73 -13.82
C SER A 89 -2.11 9.56 -12.90
N ILE A 90 -2.75 10.67 -12.51
CA ILE A 90 -3.94 10.68 -11.66
C ILE A 90 -5.09 9.95 -12.37
N THR A 91 -5.33 10.27 -13.65
CA THR A 91 -6.35 9.59 -14.46
C THR A 91 -6.08 8.09 -14.57
N GLU A 92 -4.83 7.69 -14.86
CA GLU A 92 -4.47 6.27 -14.95
C GLU A 92 -4.60 5.54 -13.62
N CYS A 93 -4.26 6.16 -12.49
CA CYS A 93 -4.47 5.58 -11.17
C CYS A 93 -5.95 5.24 -10.94
N VAL A 94 -6.83 6.23 -11.10
CA VAL A 94 -8.28 6.05 -10.90
C VAL A 94 -8.86 5.06 -11.92
N ARG A 95 -8.45 5.14 -13.19
CA ARG A 95 -8.94 4.23 -14.24
C ARG A 95 -8.59 2.77 -13.97
N ASN A 96 -7.48 2.51 -13.28
CA ASN A 96 -7.07 1.16 -12.91
C ASN A 96 -7.56 0.73 -11.53
N GLY A 97 -8.50 1.47 -10.91
CA GLY A 97 -9.12 1.13 -9.63
C GLY A 97 -8.28 1.51 -8.40
N GLY A 98 -7.30 2.38 -8.56
CA GLY A 98 -6.58 3.00 -7.45
C GLY A 98 -7.28 4.26 -6.93
N ASP A 99 -6.87 4.70 -5.75
CA ASP A 99 -7.26 5.97 -5.17
C ASP A 99 -6.06 6.94 -5.18
N VAL A 100 -6.32 8.25 -5.15
CA VAL A 100 -5.26 9.27 -5.23
C VAL A 100 -5.14 9.99 -3.90
N ILE A 101 -3.98 9.86 -3.26
CA ILE A 101 -3.66 10.55 -2.02
C ILE A 101 -2.88 11.81 -2.34
N MET A 102 -3.35 12.94 -1.84
CA MET A 102 -2.61 14.20 -1.88
C MET A 102 -1.72 14.34 -0.65
N ASN A 103 -0.41 14.40 -0.85
CA ASN A 103 0.55 14.70 0.18
C ASN A 103 0.70 16.22 0.39
N SER A 104 0.13 16.72 1.48
CA SER A 104 0.29 18.12 1.92
C SER A 104 1.59 18.35 2.69
N ARG A 105 2.21 17.30 3.25
CA ARG A 105 3.42 17.37 4.09
C ARG A 105 4.54 16.52 3.49
N ARG A 106 5.19 17.06 2.45
CA ARG A 106 6.32 16.40 1.79
C ARG A 106 7.50 16.26 2.74
N ASN A 107 8.09 15.08 2.76
CA ASN A 107 9.32 14.75 3.48
C ASN A 107 10.23 13.93 2.55
N GLU A 108 11.40 13.53 3.03
CA GLU A 108 12.38 12.79 2.22
C GLU A 108 11.86 11.41 1.77
N GLU A 109 11.03 10.76 2.59
CA GLU A 109 10.44 9.45 2.30
C GLU A 109 9.28 9.54 1.29
N PHE A 110 8.49 10.60 1.39
CA PHE A 110 7.35 10.90 0.53
C PHE A 110 7.50 12.28 -0.14
N PRO A 111 8.42 12.44 -1.11
CA PRO A 111 8.72 13.74 -1.72
C PRO A 111 7.66 14.22 -2.74
N SER A 112 6.86 13.31 -3.30
CA SER A 112 5.84 13.65 -4.31
C SER A 112 4.60 14.30 -3.71
N LYS A 113 3.91 15.13 -4.50
CA LYS A 113 2.64 15.77 -4.09
C LYS A 113 1.46 14.80 -4.14
N HIS A 114 1.47 13.87 -5.08
CA HIS A 114 0.37 12.93 -5.29
C HIS A 114 0.93 11.52 -5.27
N TYR A 115 0.15 10.60 -4.74
CA TYR A 115 0.44 9.17 -4.71
C TYR A 115 -0.77 8.41 -5.21
N CYS A 116 -0.52 7.38 -6.00
CA CYS A 116 -1.53 6.38 -6.29
C CYS A 116 -1.51 5.32 -5.19
N LYS A 117 -2.65 5.13 -4.55
CA LYS A 117 -2.94 4.06 -3.61
C LYS A 117 -3.60 2.91 -4.38
N PRO A 118 -2.90 1.79 -4.59
CA PRO A 118 -3.52 0.64 -5.22
C PRO A 118 -4.54 0.00 -4.28
N TYR A 119 -5.66 -0.47 -4.83
CA TYR A 119 -6.58 -1.31 -4.08
C TYR A 119 -5.99 -2.71 -3.96
N ILE A 120 -5.21 -2.93 -2.90
CA ILE A 120 -4.74 -4.26 -2.51
C ILE A 120 -5.89 -4.83 -1.70
N ALA A 121 -6.79 -5.58 -2.34
CA ALA A 121 -7.86 -6.27 -1.63
C ALA A 121 -7.24 -7.04 -0.46
N GLU A 122 -7.71 -6.75 0.76
CA GLU A 122 -7.32 -7.47 1.96
C GLU A 122 -7.51 -8.96 1.72
N GLY A 123 -6.41 -9.69 1.52
CA GLY A 123 -6.44 -11.14 1.25
C GLY A 123 -5.96 -11.62 -0.12
N LYS A 124 -5.24 -10.82 -0.93
CA LYS A 124 -4.54 -11.36 -2.12
C LYS A 124 -3.06 -10.98 -2.19
N ALA A 125 -2.34 -11.28 -1.12
CA ALA A 125 -0.96 -11.73 -1.22
C ALA A 125 -0.93 -13.28 -1.30
N ASN A 126 -1.74 -13.85 -2.20
CA ASN A 126 -1.64 -15.23 -2.70
C ASN A 126 -2.81 -15.48 -3.66
N ALA A 127 -2.51 -16.14 -4.78
CA ALA A 127 -3.44 -16.67 -5.78
C ALA A 127 -4.18 -15.65 -6.67
N ASP A 128 -3.60 -15.46 -7.85
CA ASP A 128 -4.18 -15.72 -9.18
C ASP A 128 -5.58 -15.18 -9.52
N GLY A 129 -5.69 -14.81 -10.79
CA GLY A 129 -6.77 -14.01 -11.34
C GLY A 129 -8.17 -14.56 -11.10
N ALA A 130 -9.05 -13.67 -10.65
CA ALA A 130 -10.48 -13.75 -10.91
C ALA A 130 -11.06 -12.36 -10.67
N HIS A 131 -11.33 -11.68 -11.78
CA HIS A 131 -12.09 -10.45 -11.87
C HIS A 131 -13.54 -10.74 -11.48
N LEU A 132 -14.05 -10.09 -10.43
CA LEU A 132 -15.49 -9.99 -10.19
C LEU A 132 -15.86 -8.50 -10.13
N ALA A 133 -16.68 -8.11 -11.10
CA ALA A 133 -17.24 -6.79 -11.27
C ALA A 133 -18.22 -6.43 -10.13
N PRO A 134 -18.38 -5.14 -9.80
CA PRO A 134 -19.35 -4.71 -8.79
C PRO A 134 -20.79 -4.93 -9.30
N LYS A 135 -21.62 -5.56 -8.46
CA LYS A 135 -23.07 -5.66 -8.68
C LYS A 135 -23.72 -4.28 -8.50
N LYS A 136 -24.65 -4.01 -9.42
CA LYS A 136 -25.49 -2.83 -9.56
C LYS A 136 -26.48 -2.67 -8.42
#